data_AF-A0A1E7EW67-F1
#
_entry.id   AF-A0A1E7EW67-F1
#
_cell.length_a   1.000
_cell.length_b   1.000
_cell.length_c   1.000
_cell.angle_alpha   90.00
_cell.angle_beta   90.00
_cell.angle_gamma   90.00
#
_symmetry.space_group_name_H-M   'P 1'
#
loop_
_entity.id
_entity.type
_entity.pdbx_description
1 polymer ?
#
loop_
_entity_poly.entity_id
_entity_poly.type
_entity_poly.pdbx_seq_one_letter_code
_entity_poly.pdbx_strand_id
1 'polypeptide(L)'
;MSSSGLIAAALLTTTSSLVGLVPPAIAASDEKEFLQQYADFIKDPEGWSYRDVKTGDGSSSTTPRDGDRVVYEWSGYTIGYFGRPFEAKGGPQGGAFDKDQEYSRIVVGSHTIVTGMESAIKSMQVGGIRQVIVPYGDLGYPSTKEDGKHDRIGPKPTTFSGERALNFVLDNPRVDRTLLFNVKVIRIDKSDGKGGFIRGDKA
;
A
#
# COMPACT_ATOMS: atom_id res chain seq x y z
N MET A 1 -28.03 -87.05 -15.10
CA MET A 1 -28.77 -86.24 -16.08
C MET A 1 -28.48 -84.79 -15.77
N SER A 2 -28.03 -84.07 -16.79
CA SER A 2 -27.35 -82.77 -16.75
C SER A 2 -28.26 -81.61 -16.37
N SER A 3 -27.74 -80.63 -15.62
CA SER A 3 -28.25 -79.26 -15.60
C SER A 3 -27.14 -78.32 -15.13
N SER A 4 -26.55 -77.62 -16.09
CA SER A 4 -25.58 -76.55 -15.90
C SER A 4 -26.30 -75.26 -15.49
N GLY A 5 -25.88 -74.63 -14.39
CA GLY A 5 -26.31 -73.30 -13.98
C GLY A 5 -25.14 -72.32 -14.02
N LEU A 6 -25.16 -71.36 -14.95
CA LEU A 6 -24.31 -70.18 -14.93
C LEU A 6 -24.71 -69.27 -13.77
N ILE A 7 -23.74 -68.79 -12.98
CA ILE A 7 -23.91 -67.60 -12.14
C ILE A 7 -22.83 -66.60 -12.56
N ALA A 8 -23.29 -65.44 -13.05
CA ALA A 8 -22.47 -64.31 -13.46
C ALA A 8 -21.93 -63.56 -12.23
N ALA A 9 -20.62 -63.33 -12.19
CA ALA A 9 -19.97 -62.47 -11.20
C ALA A 9 -20.02 -61.02 -11.68
N ALA A 10 -20.74 -60.16 -10.95
CA ALA A 10 -20.71 -58.72 -11.14
C ALA A 10 -19.56 -58.11 -10.32
N LEU A 11 -18.48 -57.69 -10.97
CA LEU A 11 -17.42 -56.88 -10.35
C LEU A 11 -17.90 -55.42 -10.29
N LEU A 12 -18.21 -54.94 -9.08
CA LEU A 12 -18.45 -53.51 -8.81
C LEU A 12 -17.09 -52.81 -8.64
N THR A 13 -16.65 -52.07 -9.65
CA THR A 13 -15.50 -51.16 -9.51
C THR A 13 -15.97 -49.83 -8.96
N THR A 14 -15.73 -49.58 -7.67
CA THR A 14 -15.94 -48.27 -7.04
C THR A 14 -14.77 -47.35 -7.38
N THR A 15 -15.03 -46.30 -8.15
CA THR A 15 -14.06 -45.25 -8.50
C THR A 15 -13.86 -44.27 -7.34
N SER A 16 -12.61 -44.03 -6.97
CA SER A 16 -12.17 -43.00 -6.03
C SER A 16 -12.49 -41.58 -6.49
N SER A 17 -12.99 -40.74 -5.58
CA SER A 17 -13.01 -39.28 -5.74
C SER A 17 -12.16 -38.65 -4.63
N LEU A 18 -10.95 -38.22 -4.99
CA LEU A 18 -10.12 -37.34 -4.18
C LEU A 18 -10.72 -35.93 -4.27
N VAL A 19 -11.31 -35.45 -3.17
CA VAL A 19 -11.70 -34.04 -3.04
C VAL A 19 -10.41 -33.24 -2.77
N GLY A 20 -9.85 -32.66 -3.83
CA GLY A 20 -8.79 -31.67 -3.73
C GLY A 20 -9.35 -30.38 -3.14
N LEU A 21 -8.92 -30.03 -1.93
CA LEU A 21 -9.16 -28.72 -1.33
C LEU A 21 -8.33 -27.70 -2.12
N VAL A 22 -8.99 -26.90 -2.96
CA VAL A 22 -8.38 -25.85 -3.79
C VAL A 22 -7.85 -24.73 -2.86
N PRO A 23 -6.55 -24.39 -2.87
CA PRO A 23 -6.05 -23.21 -2.17
C PRO A 23 -6.60 -21.91 -2.81
N PRO A 24 -6.62 -20.77 -2.09
CA PRO A 24 -7.31 -19.55 -2.51
C PRO A 24 -6.52 -18.83 -3.61
N ALA A 25 -6.56 -19.34 -4.84
CA ALA A 25 -5.97 -18.70 -6.01
C ALA A 25 -6.95 -17.74 -6.71
N ILE A 26 -8.23 -17.77 -6.34
CA ILE A 26 -9.31 -17.01 -7.01
C ILE A 26 -9.34 -15.55 -6.56
N ALA A 27 -8.83 -15.21 -5.36
CA ALA A 27 -8.79 -13.82 -4.91
C ALA A 27 -7.73 -12.97 -5.67
N ALA A 28 -6.67 -13.59 -6.17
CA ALA A 28 -5.57 -12.90 -6.87
C ALA A 28 -5.78 -12.79 -8.39
N SER A 29 -6.69 -13.58 -8.98
CA SER A 29 -6.94 -13.56 -10.43
C SER A 29 -7.80 -12.38 -10.87
N ASP A 30 -8.80 -12.02 -10.07
CA ASP A 30 -9.80 -11.00 -10.45
C ASP A 30 -9.25 -9.56 -10.33
N GLU A 31 -8.18 -9.35 -9.55
CA GLU A 31 -7.58 -8.02 -9.39
C GLU A 31 -6.82 -7.53 -10.63
N LYS A 32 -6.36 -8.44 -11.50
CA LYS A 32 -5.53 -8.07 -12.66
C LYS A 32 -6.31 -7.36 -13.77
N GLU A 33 -7.63 -7.51 -13.82
CA GLU A 33 -8.45 -7.00 -14.92
C GLU A 33 -8.62 -5.47 -14.89
N PHE A 34 -8.43 -4.83 -13.72
CA PHE A 34 -8.67 -3.39 -13.53
C PHE A 34 -7.41 -2.55 -13.30
N LEU A 35 -6.21 -3.15 -13.32
CA LEU A 35 -4.98 -2.43 -12.98
C LEU A 35 -4.61 -1.41 -14.06
N GLN A 36 -4.68 -0.13 -13.69
CA GLN A 36 -4.19 0.93 -14.54
C GLN A 36 -2.65 0.86 -14.66
N GLN A 37 -2.13 1.01 -15.87
CA GLN A 37 -0.69 1.10 -16.11
C GLN A 37 -0.20 2.55 -16.03
N TYR A 38 0.96 2.76 -15.40
CA TYR A 38 1.57 4.07 -15.22
C TYR A 38 2.98 4.07 -15.84
N ALA A 39 3.08 4.40 -17.14
CA ALA A 39 4.31 4.25 -17.91
C ALA A 39 5.47 5.13 -17.42
N ASP A 40 5.18 6.26 -16.78
CA ASP A 40 6.19 7.19 -16.24
C ASP A 40 6.74 6.77 -14.86
N PHE A 41 6.30 5.63 -14.32
CA PHE A 41 6.70 5.15 -13.01
C PHE A 41 7.70 3.98 -13.14
N ILE A 42 8.76 4.06 -12.34
CA ILE A 42 9.74 2.99 -12.18
C ILE A 42 9.14 1.96 -11.24
N LYS A 43 9.07 0.70 -11.68
CA LYS A 43 8.60 -0.42 -10.84
C LYS A 43 9.73 -0.93 -9.96
N ASP A 44 9.51 -0.93 -8.66
CA ASP A 44 10.44 -1.49 -7.69
C ASP A 44 10.30 -3.03 -7.63
N PRO A 45 11.38 -3.79 -7.37
CA PRO A 45 11.32 -5.24 -7.20
C PRO A 45 10.33 -5.71 -6.12
N GLU A 46 10.04 -4.89 -5.10
CA GLU A 46 9.07 -5.21 -4.05
C GLU A 46 7.61 -5.11 -4.54
N GLY A 47 7.35 -4.51 -5.70
CA GLY A 47 6.04 -4.49 -6.35
C GLY A 47 5.30 -3.15 -6.32
N TRP A 48 5.78 -2.17 -5.53
CA TRP A 48 5.35 -0.77 -5.64
C TRP A 48 6.05 -0.08 -6.83
N SER A 49 5.56 1.10 -7.21
CA SER A 49 6.17 1.89 -8.28
C SER A 49 6.36 3.34 -7.83
N TYR A 50 7.30 4.06 -8.44
CA TYR A 50 7.54 5.46 -8.08
C TYR A 50 7.95 6.35 -9.24
N ARG A 51 7.76 7.65 -9.03
CA ARG A 51 8.28 8.70 -9.90
C ARG A 51 8.86 9.81 -9.04
N ASP A 52 10.14 10.12 -9.24
CA ASP A 52 10.79 11.24 -8.58
C ASP A 52 10.38 12.56 -9.22
N VAL A 53 9.76 13.44 -8.43
CA VAL A 53 9.44 14.82 -8.83
C VAL A 53 10.64 15.72 -8.56
N LYS A 54 11.28 15.51 -7.40
CA LYS A 54 12.53 16.15 -7.01
C LYS A 54 13.40 15.12 -6.31
N THR A 55 14.57 14.83 -6.86
CA THR A 55 15.62 14.11 -6.13
C THR A 55 16.11 15.01 -4.99
N GLY A 56 16.23 14.47 -3.78
CA GLY A 56 16.57 15.25 -2.59
C GLY A 56 17.90 16.00 -2.71
N ASP A 57 18.14 16.93 -1.78
CA ASP A 57 19.30 17.81 -1.85
C ASP A 57 20.56 16.98 -1.52
N GLY A 58 21.41 16.73 -2.53
CA GLY A 58 22.61 15.88 -2.45
C GLY A 58 23.65 16.28 -1.40
N SER A 59 23.44 17.39 -0.69
CA SER A 59 24.19 17.80 0.51
C SER A 59 24.06 16.79 1.65
N SER A 60 22.89 16.14 1.78
CA SER A 60 22.68 15.00 2.67
C SER A 60 22.48 13.72 1.85
N SER A 61 23.57 13.13 1.37
CA SER A 61 23.61 11.81 0.71
C SER A 61 23.09 10.64 1.58
N THR A 62 22.44 10.91 2.71
CA THR A 62 22.02 9.89 3.67
C THR A 62 20.54 9.59 3.53
N THR A 63 20.23 8.39 3.04
CA THR A 63 18.90 7.80 3.13
C THR A 63 18.61 7.33 4.57
N PRO A 64 17.33 7.24 4.99
CA PRO A 64 16.96 6.69 6.29
C PRO A 64 17.40 5.23 6.44
N ARG A 65 17.72 4.82 7.67
CA ARG A 65 17.95 3.42 8.06
C ARG A 65 16.95 3.01 9.14
N ASP A 66 16.80 1.71 9.37
CA ASP A 66 15.97 1.20 10.46
C ASP A 66 16.35 1.85 11.79
N GLY A 67 15.33 2.26 12.55
CA GLY A 67 15.45 3.04 13.78
C GLY A 67 15.44 4.56 13.58
N ASP A 68 15.80 5.08 12.40
CA ASP A 68 15.78 6.53 12.15
C ASP A 68 14.35 7.07 12.18
N ARG A 69 14.16 8.26 12.75
CA ARG A 69 12.86 8.95 12.71
C ARG A 69 12.81 9.87 11.50
N VAL A 70 11.84 9.65 10.61
CA VAL A 70 11.62 10.48 9.43
C VAL A 70 10.43 11.42 9.68
N VAL A 71 10.62 12.70 9.40
CA VAL A 71 9.55 13.69 9.33
C VAL A 71 9.22 13.95 7.87
N TYR A 72 7.96 13.81 7.50
CA TYR A 72 7.54 13.91 6.11
C TYR A 72 6.17 14.60 5.98
N GLU A 73 5.95 15.14 4.79
CA GLU A 73 4.65 15.62 4.32
C GLU A 73 4.11 14.61 3.31
N TRP A 74 2.80 14.41 3.29
CA TRP A 74 2.19 13.47 2.35
C TRP A 74 0.79 13.91 1.91
N SER A 75 0.41 13.47 0.72
CA SER A 75 -0.97 13.47 0.24
C SER A 75 -1.30 12.14 -0.42
N GLY A 76 -2.59 11.80 -0.48
CA GLY A 76 -3.07 10.48 -0.85
C GLY A 76 -4.25 10.54 -1.81
N TYR A 77 -4.22 9.75 -2.87
CA TYR A 77 -5.24 9.71 -3.91
C TYR A 77 -5.63 8.27 -4.28
N THR A 78 -6.92 8.06 -4.49
CA THR A 78 -7.46 6.78 -4.98
C THR A 78 -7.39 6.70 -6.50
N ILE A 79 -6.18 6.53 -7.06
CA ILE A 79 -5.96 6.58 -8.52
C ILE A 79 -6.68 5.47 -9.29
N GLY A 80 -6.87 4.29 -8.68
CA GLY A 80 -7.73 3.25 -9.23
C GLY A 80 -9.24 3.56 -9.18
N TYR A 81 -9.63 4.66 -8.53
CA TYR A 81 -11.02 5.14 -8.44
C TYR A 81 -11.12 6.67 -8.59
N PHE A 82 -11.00 7.14 -9.83
CA PHE A 82 -11.14 8.54 -10.24
C PHE A 82 -10.14 9.53 -9.62
N GLY A 83 -9.07 9.06 -8.96
CA GLY A 83 -8.02 9.92 -8.39
C GLY A 83 -8.52 10.84 -7.29
N ARG A 84 -9.54 10.45 -6.53
CA ARG A 84 -10.10 11.31 -5.48
C ARG A 84 -9.10 11.45 -4.33
N PRO A 85 -8.84 12.67 -3.83
CA PRO A 85 -7.98 12.84 -2.67
C PRO A 85 -8.64 12.27 -1.42
N PHE A 86 -7.92 11.41 -0.72
CA PHE A 86 -8.25 11.02 0.65
C PHE A 86 -7.39 11.74 1.68
N GLU A 87 -6.27 12.31 1.25
CA GLU A 87 -5.49 13.31 2.00
C GLU A 87 -4.95 14.35 1.02
N ALA A 88 -5.04 15.63 1.34
CA ALA A 88 -4.48 16.71 0.55
C ALA A 88 -4.19 17.93 1.42
N LYS A 89 -3.38 18.85 0.89
CA LYS A 89 -3.09 20.14 1.50
C LYS A 89 -3.61 21.27 0.62
N GLY A 90 -4.18 22.30 1.25
CA GLY A 90 -4.66 23.49 0.54
C GLY A 90 -5.87 23.20 -0.35
N GLY A 91 -6.84 22.44 0.17
CA GLY A 91 -8.11 22.25 -0.51
C GLY A 91 -8.91 23.55 -0.66
N PRO A 92 -10.03 23.52 -1.40
CA PRO A 92 -10.89 24.69 -1.54
C PRO A 92 -11.32 25.24 -0.17
N GLN A 93 -11.40 26.56 -0.04
CA GLN A 93 -11.84 27.22 1.18
C GLN A 93 -13.21 26.68 1.63
N GLY A 94 -13.31 26.25 2.89
CA GLY A 94 -14.49 25.57 3.44
C GLY A 94 -14.61 24.07 3.10
N GLY A 95 -13.66 23.50 2.37
CA GLY A 95 -13.60 22.07 2.03
C GLY A 95 -12.92 21.22 3.11
N ALA A 96 -12.90 19.90 2.90
CA ALA A 96 -12.32 18.95 3.86
C ALA A 96 -10.82 19.22 4.15
N PHE A 97 -10.08 19.73 3.15
CA PHE A 97 -8.62 19.90 3.20
C PHE A 97 -8.18 21.37 3.31
N ASP A 98 -9.05 22.26 3.81
CA ASP A 98 -8.80 23.71 3.95
C ASP A 98 -7.79 24.05 5.07
N LYS A 99 -7.47 23.09 5.95
CA LYS A 99 -6.59 23.30 7.10
C LYS A 99 -5.13 23.00 6.77
N ASP A 100 -4.22 23.73 7.43
CA ASP A 100 -2.81 23.39 7.44
C ASP A 100 -2.59 22.03 8.09
N GLN A 101 -1.82 21.19 7.41
CA GLN A 101 -1.50 19.83 7.84
C GLN A 101 -0.17 19.81 8.59
N GLU A 102 -0.15 19.18 9.76
CA GLU A 102 1.09 18.92 10.48
C GLU A 102 1.93 17.85 9.75
N TYR A 103 3.27 17.97 9.87
CA TYR A 103 4.15 16.92 9.35
C TYR A 103 3.95 15.60 10.09
N SER A 104 3.89 14.53 9.30
CA SER A 104 3.82 13.16 9.80
C SER A 104 5.21 12.67 10.22
N ARG A 105 5.24 11.66 11.11
CA ARG A 105 6.48 11.10 11.66
C ARG A 105 6.38 9.59 11.71
N ILE A 106 7.45 8.92 11.29
CA ILE A 106 7.60 7.46 11.44
C ILE A 106 8.99 7.15 11.99
N VAL A 107 9.10 6.00 12.64
CA VAL A 107 10.39 5.35 12.88
C VAL A 107 10.54 4.29 11.81
N VAL A 108 11.60 4.36 11.02
CA VAL A 108 11.81 3.42 9.93
C VAL A 108 12.02 2.01 10.51
N GLY A 109 11.32 1.02 9.96
CA GLY A 109 11.29 -0.36 10.45
C GLY A 109 10.27 -0.59 11.57
N SER A 110 9.46 0.40 11.97
CA SER A 110 8.38 0.19 12.95
C SER A 110 7.09 -0.36 12.35
N HIS A 111 6.99 -0.40 11.00
CA HIS A 111 5.83 -0.93 10.28
C HIS A 111 4.50 -0.27 10.69
N THR A 112 4.53 1.04 10.96
CA THR A 112 3.35 1.84 11.37
C THR A 112 2.68 2.56 10.21
N ILE A 113 3.19 2.39 8.99
CA ILE A 113 2.60 2.89 7.76
C ILE A 113 2.60 1.80 6.69
N VAL A 114 1.83 1.97 5.62
CA VAL A 114 1.80 1.05 4.48
C VAL A 114 3.22 0.76 3.97
N THR A 115 3.54 -0.52 3.79
CA THR A 115 4.89 -0.99 3.53
C THR A 115 5.49 -0.38 2.26
N GLY A 116 4.70 -0.24 1.18
CA GLY A 116 5.18 0.38 -0.05
C GLY A 116 5.61 1.84 0.14
N MET A 117 4.96 2.58 1.04
CA MET A 117 5.36 3.95 1.36
C MET A 117 6.61 3.99 2.26
N GLU A 118 6.74 3.06 3.22
CA GLU A 118 7.93 2.96 4.07
C GLU A 118 9.18 2.62 3.24
N SER A 119 9.08 1.65 2.34
CA SER A 119 10.15 1.28 1.40
C SER A 119 10.54 2.44 0.48
N ALA A 120 9.56 3.20 -0.01
CA ALA A 120 9.83 4.40 -0.79
C ALA A 120 10.59 5.44 0.05
N ILE A 121 10.17 5.73 1.29
CA ILE A 121 10.85 6.67 2.19
C ILE A 121 12.28 6.21 2.50
N LYS A 122 12.51 4.91 2.70
CA LYS A 122 13.85 4.33 2.93
C LYS A 122 14.84 4.61 1.79
N SER A 123 14.36 4.79 0.57
CA SER A 123 15.20 5.12 -0.60
C SER A 123 15.23 6.60 -0.96
N MET A 124 14.54 7.46 -0.19
CA MET A 124 14.50 8.90 -0.41
C MET A 124 15.56 9.64 0.40
N GLN A 125 15.97 10.80 -0.13
CA GLN A 125 16.82 11.76 0.54
C GLN A 125 16.00 12.92 1.10
N VAL A 126 16.57 13.64 2.06
CA VAL A 126 16.00 14.87 2.59
C VAL A 126 15.74 15.89 1.46
N GLY A 127 14.58 16.54 1.49
CA GLY A 127 14.14 17.45 0.43
C GLY A 127 13.56 16.76 -0.80
N GLY A 128 13.68 15.43 -0.90
CA GLY A 128 13.14 14.64 -2.00
C GLY A 128 11.62 14.64 -2.02
N ILE A 129 11.04 14.76 -3.22
CA ILE A 129 9.61 14.68 -3.48
C ILE A 129 9.38 13.54 -4.46
N ARG A 130 8.58 12.55 -4.05
CA ARG A 130 8.34 11.33 -4.81
C ARG A 130 6.86 11.02 -4.83
N GLN A 131 6.38 10.58 -5.97
CA GLN A 131 5.08 9.94 -6.08
C GLN A 131 5.27 8.44 -5.99
N VAL A 132 4.48 7.78 -5.16
CA VAL A 132 4.58 6.36 -4.85
C VAL A 132 3.23 5.73 -5.16
N ILE A 133 3.22 4.75 -6.04
CA ILE A 133 2.06 3.94 -6.37
C ILE A 133 2.16 2.65 -5.57
N VAL A 134 1.15 2.42 -4.75
CA VAL A 134 1.05 1.24 -3.89
C VAL A 134 -0.15 0.42 -4.35
N PRO A 135 0.06 -0.78 -4.89
CA PRO A 135 -1.02 -1.68 -5.21
C PRO A 135 -1.69 -2.19 -3.92
N TYR A 136 -2.90 -2.69 -4.05
CA TYR A 136 -3.58 -3.37 -2.94
C TYR A 136 -2.88 -4.69 -2.57
N GLY A 137 -3.05 -5.11 -1.32
CA GLY A 137 -2.40 -6.29 -0.74
C GLY A 137 -1.34 -5.91 0.30
N ASP A 138 -0.32 -6.73 0.44
CA ASP A 138 0.67 -6.65 1.53
C ASP A 138 1.47 -5.34 1.59
N LEU A 139 1.51 -4.58 0.48
CA LEU A 139 2.20 -3.29 0.42
C LEU A 139 1.35 -2.12 0.89
N GLY A 140 0.02 -2.29 0.91
CA GLY A 140 -0.97 -1.25 1.14
C GLY A 140 -1.55 -1.25 2.56
N TYR A 141 -2.74 -0.67 2.69
CA TYR A 141 -3.48 -0.74 3.95
C TYR A 141 -4.06 -2.15 4.16
N PRO A 142 -4.15 -2.61 5.41
CA PRO A 142 -4.90 -3.82 5.73
C PRO A 142 -6.39 -3.64 5.40
N SER A 143 -7.14 -4.74 5.50
CA SER A 143 -8.59 -4.69 5.31
C SER A 143 -9.26 -3.76 6.34
N THR A 144 -10.33 -3.07 5.96
CA THR A 144 -11.06 -2.17 6.88
C THR A 144 -11.70 -2.92 8.05
N LYS A 145 -11.93 -4.23 7.88
CA LYS A 145 -12.40 -5.13 8.95
C LYS A 145 -11.36 -5.26 10.07
N GLU A 146 -10.08 -5.11 9.72
CA GLU A 146 -8.96 -5.18 10.66
C GLU A 146 -8.57 -3.78 11.18
N ASP A 147 -8.51 -2.76 10.31
CA ASP A 147 -8.06 -1.42 10.68
C ASP A 147 -8.73 -0.30 9.86
N GLY A 148 -10.07 -0.27 9.82
CA GLY A 148 -10.84 0.76 9.10
C GLY A 148 -10.72 2.18 9.69
N LYS A 149 -10.10 2.33 10.88
CA LYS A 149 -9.76 3.65 11.44
C LYS A 149 -8.32 4.07 11.15
N HIS A 150 -7.53 3.19 10.53
CA HIS A 150 -6.11 3.39 10.24
C HIS A 150 -5.30 3.79 11.48
N ASP A 151 -5.64 3.19 12.63
CA ASP A 151 -4.98 3.47 13.91
C ASP A 151 -3.72 2.61 14.08
N ARG A 152 -3.62 1.48 13.38
CA ARG A 152 -2.45 0.60 13.40
C ARG A 152 -1.50 0.88 12.25
N ILE A 153 -2.04 0.96 11.03
CA ILE A 153 -1.28 1.15 9.80
C ILE A 153 -1.74 2.44 9.13
N GLY A 154 -0.86 3.44 9.18
CA GLY A 154 -1.05 4.73 8.52
C GLY A 154 -0.49 4.78 7.10
N PRO A 155 -0.30 5.99 6.54
CA PRO A 155 -0.58 7.26 7.18
C PRO A 155 -2.09 7.50 7.28
N LYS A 156 -2.58 7.96 8.44
CA LYS A 156 -4.01 8.11 8.68
C LYS A 156 -4.54 9.40 8.05
N PRO A 157 -5.64 9.37 7.28
CA PRO A 157 -6.28 10.58 6.79
C PRO A 157 -6.68 11.52 7.94
N THR A 158 -6.44 12.81 7.79
CA THR A 158 -6.71 13.81 8.84
C THR A 158 -8.17 14.21 8.93
N THR A 159 -8.96 13.87 7.90
CA THR A 159 -10.36 14.26 7.76
C THR A 159 -11.27 13.04 7.72
N PHE A 160 -12.47 13.17 8.29
CA PHE A 160 -13.49 12.13 8.21
C PHE A 160 -13.87 11.80 6.76
N SER A 161 -13.96 12.82 5.90
CA SER A 161 -14.23 12.63 4.47
C SER A 161 -13.14 11.80 3.80
N GLY A 162 -11.87 12.07 4.14
CA GLY A 162 -10.71 11.33 3.65
C GLY A 162 -10.73 9.87 4.09
N GLU A 163 -10.97 9.62 5.38
CA GLU A 163 -11.11 8.26 5.94
C GLU A 163 -12.20 7.47 5.20
N ARG A 164 -13.38 8.09 4.98
CA ARG A 164 -14.46 7.44 4.23
C ARG A 164 -14.11 7.19 2.76
N ALA A 165 -13.40 8.12 2.11
CA ALA A 165 -12.99 7.98 0.72
C ALA A 165 -11.99 6.82 0.56
N LEU A 166 -11.02 6.70 1.47
CA LEU A 166 -10.07 5.59 1.52
C LEU A 166 -10.79 4.27 1.76
N ASN A 167 -11.60 4.19 2.83
CA ASN A 167 -12.34 2.97 3.17
C ASN A 167 -13.29 2.50 2.06
N PHE A 168 -13.96 3.43 1.36
CA PHE A 168 -14.82 3.08 0.24
C PHE A 168 -14.08 2.30 -0.85
N VAL A 169 -12.84 2.69 -1.14
CA VAL A 169 -12.01 1.99 -2.15
C VAL A 169 -11.51 0.67 -1.59
N LEU A 170 -10.99 0.66 -0.36
CA LEU A 170 -10.49 -0.58 0.27
C LEU A 170 -11.59 -1.67 0.39
N ASP A 171 -12.83 -1.27 0.66
CA ASP A 171 -13.98 -2.16 0.83
C ASP A 171 -14.60 -2.66 -0.47
N ASN A 172 -14.30 -2.02 -1.59
CA ASN A 172 -14.97 -2.29 -2.84
C ASN A 172 -14.09 -3.16 -3.75
N PRO A 173 -14.36 -4.47 -3.87
CA PRO A 173 -13.58 -5.36 -4.73
C PRO A 173 -13.83 -5.12 -6.23
N ARG A 174 -14.77 -4.25 -6.60
CA ARG A 174 -15.13 -3.95 -8.00
C ARG A 174 -14.41 -2.73 -8.56
N VAL A 175 -13.48 -2.14 -7.80
CA VAL A 175 -12.66 -1.01 -8.26
C VAL A 175 -11.19 -1.37 -8.14
N ASP A 176 -10.36 -0.70 -8.93
CA ASP A 176 -8.92 -0.76 -8.72
C ASP A 176 -8.60 -0.04 -7.39
N ARG A 177 -7.98 -0.80 -6.48
CA ARG A 177 -7.64 -0.36 -5.13
C ARG A 177 -6.23 0.22 -5.04
N THR A 178 -5.59 0.46 -6.18
CA THR A 178 -4.28 1.10 -6.25
C THR A 178 -4.36 2.54 -5.75
N LEU A 179 -3.43 2.88 -4.87
CA LEU A 179 -3.32 4.21 -4.25
C LEU A 179 -2.06 4.93 -4.73
N LEU A 180 -2.15 6.25 -4.79
CA LEU A 180 -1.01 7.14 -5.01
C LEU A 180 -0.74 7.93 -3.74
N PHE A 181 0.52 7.95 -3.32
CA PHE A 181 1.02 8.82 -2.28
C PHE A 181 2.00 9.81 -2.88
N ASN A 182 1.80 11.10 -2.68
CA ASN A 182 2.88 12.06 -2.87
C ASN A 182 3.57 12.23 -1.52
N VAL A 183 4.87 12.02 -1.46
CA VAL A 183 5.66 12.07 -0.24
C VAL A 183 6.79 13.07 -0.41
N LYS A 184 6.99 13.90 0.61
CA LYS A 184 8.15 14.79 0.72
C LYS A 184 8.87 14.54 2.04
N VAL A 185 10.15 14.18 1.96
CA VAL A 185 10.99 14.02 3.15
C VAL A 185 11.47 15.39 3.63
N ILE A 186 11.09 15.77 4.85
CA ILE A 186 11.41 17.08 5.43
C ILE A 186 12.69 17.00 6.28
N ARG A 187 12.82 15.91 7.04
CA ARG A 187 13.90 15.75 8.03
C ARG A 187 14.14 14.28 8.34
N ILE A 188 15.39 13.93 8.62
CA ILE A 188 15.77 12.61 9.16
C ILE A 188 16.50 12.83 10.48
N ASP A 189 16.00 12.22 11.55
CA ASP A 189 16.62 12.20 12.87
C ASP A 189 17.27 10.82 13.08
N LYS A 190 18.58 10.79 13.32
CA LYS A 190 19.36 9.55 13.38
C LYS A 190 19.17 8.80 14.70
N SER A 191 19.12 7.48 14.59
CA SER A 191 18.95 6.54 15.70
C SER A 191 20.22 6.24 16.50
N ASP A 192 21.36 6.83 16.14
CA ASP A 192 22.70 6.56 16.68
C ASP A 192 22.92 7.00 18.14
N GLY A 193 21.87 7.44 18.83
CA GLY A 193 21.92 7.93 20.21
C GLY A 193 22.62 9.28 20.36
N LYS A 194 23.13 9.87 19.27
CA LYS A 194 23.83 11.17 19.29
C LYS A 194 22.89 12.36 19.06
N GLY A 195 21.59 12.09 18.87
CA GLY A 195 20.57 13.13 18.68
C GLY A 195 20.74 13.94 17.40
N GLY A 196 21.49 13.43 16.42
CA GLY A 196 21.72 14.14 15.16
C GLY A 196 20.43 14.25 14.34
N PHE A 197 20.11 15.45 13.87
CA PHE A 197 19.06 15.67 12.86
C PHE A 197 19.64 16.28 11.60
N ILE A 198 19.15 15.83 10.46
CA ILE A 198 19.46 16.37 9.14
C ILE A 198 18.21 17.05 8.63
N ARG A 199 18.26 18.39 8.53
CA ARG A 199 17.15 19.21 8.04
C ARG A 199 17.29 19.48 6.55
N GLY A 200 16.18 19.40 5.82
CA GLY A 200 16.10 19.85 4.44
C GLY A 200 15.93 21.35 4.35
N ASP A 201 16.48 21.93 3.28
CA ASP A 201 16.29 23.35 3.01
C ASP A 201 14.79 23.64 2.80
N LYS A 202 14.35 24.81 3.25
CA LYS A 202 12.99 25.28 2.91
C LYS A 202 12.97 25.47 1.39
N ALA A 203 12.17 24.66 0.71
CA ALA A 203 11.78 24.93 -0.68
C ALA A 203 11.00 26.25 -0.75
#